data_AF-A0AAN0R7C8-F1
#
_entry.id   AF-A0AAN0R7C8-F1
#
_cell.length_a   1.000
_cell.length_b   1.000
_cell.length_c   1.000
_cell.angle_alpha   90.00
_cell.angle_beta   90.00
_cell.angle_gamma   90.00
#
_symmetry.space_group_name_H-M   'P 1'
#
loop_
_entity.id
_entity.type
_entity.pdbx_description
1 polymer ?
#
loop_
_entity_poly.entity_id
_entity_poly.type
_entity_poly.pdbx_seq_one_letter_code
_entity_poly.pdbx_strand_id
1 'polypeptide(L)'
;MSPIIERMVINKDYKNINSVINISLVGSSGRVPQGYELIGFHGSQAKHARSLESGLDPGYSKGGTYGSGFYFSTNLDVANKYAGSDGDGIVFGVYAENFGEWKKGKDYFSANRNVMVIRENAYGKVAVRREVAFPILISDKTTVTY
;
A
#
# COMPACT_ATOMS: atom_id res chain seq x y z
N MET A 1 16.85 6.20 14.26
CA MET A 1 16.02 6.28 13.04
C MET A 1 16.94 6.51 11.87
N SER A 2 16.91 5.64 10.86
CA SER A 2 17.71 5.84 9.64
C SER A 2 16.99 6.85 8.74
N PRO A 3 17.66 7.90 8.25
CA PRO A 3 17.04 8.88 7.37
C PRO A 3 16.63 8.24 6.04
N ILE A 4 15.50 8.69 5.49
CA ILE A 4 15.14 8.40 4.10
C ILE A 4 16.14 9.16 3.23
N ILE A 5 16.97 8.44 2.48
CA ILE A 5 17.91 9.05 1.54
C ILE A 5 17.19 9.18 0.21
N GLU A 6 16.69 10.38 -0.09
CA GLU A 6 16.23 10.74 -1.43
C GLU A 6 17.44 10.76 -2.36
N ARG A 7 17.46 9.90 -3.39
CA ARG A 7 18.63 9.79 -4.28
C ARG A 7 18.46 10.53 -5.60
N MET A 8 17.22 10.80 -6.01
CA MET A 8 16.92 11.52 -7.25
C MET A 8 15.47 12.02 -7.25
N VAL A 9 15.28 13.30 -7.58
CA VAL A 9 13.98 13.88 -7.94
C VAL A 9 13.91 13.91 -9.46
N ILE A 10 12.98 13.14 -10.04
CA ILE A 10 12.70 13.22 -11.49
C ILE A 10 11.44 14.07 -11.67
N ASN A 11 11.62 15.29 -12.17
CA ASN A 11 10.50 16.11 -12.64
C ASN A 11 10.17 15.68 -14.08
N LYS A 12 9.02 15.03 -14.28
CA LYS A 12 8.44 14.83 -15.62
C LYS A 12 7.07 15.48 -15.66
N ASP A 13 6.89 16.41 -16.61
CA ASP A 13 5.59 16.97 -16.93
C ASP A 13 4.74 15.89 -17.62
N TYR A 14 3.82 15.29 -16.86
CA TYR A 14 2.78 14.44 -17.41
C TYR A 14 1.57 15.32 -17.76
N LYS A 15 1.29 15.49 -19.06
CA LYS A 15 0.03 16.08 -19.50
C LYS A 15 -1.12 15.25 -18.88
N ASN A 16 -1.96 15.91 -18.07
CA ASN A 16 -3.15 15.38 -17.38
C ASN A 16 -2.98 14.94 -15.91
N ILE A 17 -1.86 15.22 -15.24
CA ILE A 17 -1.79 15.16 -13.76
C ILE A 17 -1.80 16.59 -13.23
N ASN A 18 -2.96 17.05 -12.76
CA ASN A 18 -3.07 18.35 -12.09
C ASN A 18 -2.37 18.28 -10.72
N SER A 19 -1.40 19.19 -10.53
CA SER A 19 -0.77 19.61 -9.27
C SER A 19 0.03 18.56 -8.45
N VAL A 20 1.36 18.74 -8.51
CA VAL A 20 2.37 18.45 -7.46
C VAL A 20 2.32 17.06 -6.82
N ILE A 21 2.69 16.03 -7.59
CA ILE A 21 3.17 14.77 -7.01
C ILE A 21 4.70 14.86 -6.92
N ASN A 22 5.24 15.03 -5.72
CA ASN A 22 6.67 14.87 -5.48
C ASN A 22 6.97 13.37 -5.45
N ILE A 23 7.49 12.83 -6.56
CA ILE A 23 7.96 11.45 -6.65
C ILE A 23 9.44 11.42 -6.21
N SER A 24 9.68 11.05 -4.96
CA SER A 24 11.04 10.78 -4.49
C SER A 24 11.41 9.34 -4.81
N LEU A 25 12.45 9.13 -5.63
CA LEU A 25 13.05 7.81 -5.81
C LEU A 25 13.83 7.48 -4.54
N VAL A 26 13.21 6.74 -3.64
CA VAL A 26 13.82 6.24 -2.41
C VAL A 26 14.48 4.89 -2.71
N GLY A 27 15.81 4.80 -2.52
CA GLY A 27 16.55 3.55 -2.72
C GLY A 27 16.17 2.44 -1.73
N SER A 28 15.59 2.83 -0.59
CA SER A 28 14.89 1.99 0.37
C SER A 28 14.04 2.87 1.26
N SER A 29 12.77 2.54 1.45
CA SER A 29 12.00 3.07 2.58
C SER A 29 12.50 2.36 3.83
N GLY A 30 13.27 3.03 4.70
CA GLY A 30 13.68 2.46 5.99
C GLY A 30 12.50 2.09 6.92
N ARG A 31 11.27 2.37 6.47
CA ARG A 31 10.02 2.01 7.13
C ARG A 31 9.42 0.72 6.56
N VAL A 32 9.63 0.38 5.29
CA VAL A 32 9.15 -0.90 4.71
C VAL A 32 10.17 -2.00 5.04
N PRO A 33 9.77 -3.11 5.68
CA PRO A 33 10.70 -4.20 5.98
C PRO A 33 11.30 -4.79 4.69
N GLN A 34 12.56 -5.25 4.76
CA GLN A 34 13.21 -5.89 3.63
C GLN A 34 12.42 -7.13 3.18
N GLY A 35 12.26 -7.31 1.86
CA GLY A 35 11.52 -8.44 1.29
C GLY A 35 9.99 -8.26 1.23
N TYR A 36 9.47 -7.15 1.77
CA TYR A 36 8.04 -6.84 1.66
C TYR A 36 7.75 -6.10 0.36
N GLU A 37 6.70 -6.52 -0.34
CA GLU A 37 6.25 -5.93 -1.59
C GLU A 37 4.92 -5.19 -1.41
N LEU A 38 4.71 -4.10 -2.15
CA LEU A 38 3.45 -3.36 -2.13
C LEU A 38 2.36 -4.20 -2.80
N ILE A 39 1.34 -4.59 -2.04
CA ILE A 39 0.20 -5.38 -2.53
C ILE A 39 -1.06 -4.55 -2.74
N GLY A 40 -1.12 -3.33 -2.20
CA GLY A 40 -2.18 -2.36 -2.45
C GLY A 40 -2.26 -1.24 -1.42
N PHE A 41 -3.46 -0.72 -1.21
CA PHE A 41 -3.72 0.51 -0.48
C PHE A 41 -4.87 0.37 0.52
N HIS A 42 -4.75 1.04 1.66
CA HIS A 42 -5.80 1.12 2.67
C HIS A 42 -6.09 2.59 2.99
N GLY A 43 -7.34 3.03 2.81
CA GLY A 43 -7.78 4.37 3.25
C GLY A 43 -8.22 4.35 4.70
N SER A 44 -7.73 5.28 5.51
CA SER A 44 -8.18 5.48 6.88
C SER A 44 -7.99 6.93 7.33
N GLN A 45 -8.49 7.28 8.51
CA GLN A 45 -8.29 8.60 9.11
C GLN A 45 -6.91 8.70 9.77
N ALA A 46 -6.32 9.90 9.78
CA ALA A 46 -5.01 10.17 10.37
C ALA A 46 -4.86 9.68 11.82
N LYS A 47 -5.94 9.74 12.62
CA LYS A 47 -5.96 9.27 14.01
C LYS A 47 -5.65 7.77 14.17
N HIS A 48 -5.83 6.97 13.14
CA HIS A 48 -5.54 5.53 13.13
C HIS A 48 -4.13 5.20 12.62
N ALA A 49 -3.35 6.20 12.18
CA ALA A 49 -2.04 5.95 11.58
C ALA A 49 -1.10 5.19 12.52
N ARG A 50 -1.01 5.62 13.80
CA ARG A 50 -0.10 4.97 14.77
C ARG A 50 -0.43 3.49 14.95
N SER A 51 -1.71 3.13 15.09
CA SER A 51 -2.13 1.73 15.26
C SER A 51 -1.90 0.90 14.00
N LEU A 52 -2.15 1.48 12.81
CA LEU A 52 -1.91 0.80 11.54
C LEU A 52 -0.41 0.54 11.33
N GLU A 53 0.43 1.52 11.62
CA GLU A 53 1.87 1.43 11.39
C GLU A 53 2.58 0.49 12.38
N SER A 54 2.02 0.28 13.58
CA SER A 54 2.53 -0.68 14.57
C SER A 54 2.27 -2.16 14.23
N GLY A 55 1.44 -2.44 13.21
CA GLY A 55 1.06 -3.80 12.81
C GLY A 55 -0.44 -4.03 12.90
N LEU A 56 -0.92 -5.07 12.21
CA LEU A 56 -2.33 -5.40 12.20
C LEU A 56 -2.71 -6.16 13.47
N ASP A 57 -3.71 -5.63 14.19
CA ASP A 57 -4.29 -6.27 15.37
C ASP A 57 -5.72 -6.77 15.05
N PRO A 58 -6.00 -8.08 15.22
CA PRO A 58 -7.35 -8.62 15.00
C PRO A 58 -8.43 -8.00 15.88
N GLY A 59 -8.06 -7.41 17.02
CA GLY A 59 -8.92 -6.60 17.88
C GLY A 59 -9.66 -5.49 17.14
N TYR A 60 -9.06 -4.93 16.09
CA TYR A 60 -9.64 -3.86 15.24
C TYR A 60 -10.37 -4.37 13.99
N SER A 61 -10.31 -5.67 13.71
CA SER A 61 -10.81 -6.28 12.46
C SER A 61 -12.11 -7.08 12.65
N LYS A 62 -12.90 -6.76 13.67
CA LYS A 62 -14.08 -7.55 14.10
C LYS A 62 -15.35 -7.37 13.24
N GLY A 63 -15.27 -6.68 12.11
CA GLY A 63 -16.42 -6.42 11.25
C GLY A 63 -16.05 -5.93 9.86
N GLY A 64 -17.06 -5.60 9.07
CA GLY A 64 -16.91 -5.12 7.69
C GLY A 64 -17.92 -5.77 6.75
N THR A 65 -18.17 -5.15 5.59
CA THR A 65 -19.17 -5.59 4.62
C THR A 65 -18.99 -7.05 4.16
N TYR A 66 -17.77 -7.57 4.18
CA TYR A 66 -17.40 -8.92 3.74
C TYR A 66 -16.88 -9.80 4.89
N GLY A 67 -17.19 -9.45 6.13
CA GLY A 67 -16.74 -10.14 7.34
C GLY A 67 -15.41 -9.63 7.88
N SER A 68 -14.88 -10.32 8.89
CA SER A 68 -13.66 -9.94 9.58
C SER A 68 -12.41 -10.05 8.70
N GLY A 69 -11.53 -9.06 8.85
CA GLY A 69 -10.25 -9.00 8.17
C GLY A 69 -9.78 -7.56 7.93
N PHE A 70 -8.60 -7.44 7.32
CA PHE A 70 -8.01 -6.15 6.98
C PHE A 70 -8.22 -5.87 5.49
N TYR A 71 -8.91 -4.78 5.18
CA TYR A 71 -9.38 -4.46 3.84
C TYR A 71 -8.35 -3.61 3.12
N PHE A 72 -8.05 -3.97 1.88
CA PHE A 72 -7.21 -3.15 1.02
C PHE A 72 -7.69 -3.19 -0.43
N SER A 73 -7.19 -2.28 -1.25
CA SER A 73 -7.50 -2.19 -2.67
C SER A 73 -6.22 -2.10 -3.48
N THR A 74 -6.18 -2.76 -4.64
CA THR A 74 -5.15 -2.51 -5.65
C THR A 74 -5.39 -1.20 -6.43
N ASN A 75 -6.55 -0.56 -6.23
CA ASN A 75 -6.94 0.70 -6.84
C ASN A 75 -6.86 1.84 -5.82
N LEU A 76 -5.96 2.80 -6.06
CA LEU A 76 -5.72 3.93 -5.16
C LEU A 76 -6.97 4.79 -4.95
N ASP A 77 -7.72 5.09 -6.02
CA ASP A 77 -8.94 5.91 -5.94
C ASP A 77 -10.03 5.22 -5.12
N VAL A 78 -10.10 3.89 -5.18
CA VAL A 78 -11.02 3.10 -4.36
C VAL A 78 -10.61 3.18 -2.89
N ALA A 79 -9.33 3.00 -2.56
CA ALA A 79 -8.85 3.15 -1.19
C ALA A 79 -9.09 4.56 -0.65
N ASN A 80 -8.87 5.60 -1.46
CA ASN A 80 -9.06 6.99 -1.06
C ASN A 80 -10.50 7.30 -0.63
N LYS A 81 -11.51 6.64 -1.24
CA LYS A 81 -12.92 6.79 -0.81
C LYS A 81 -13.17 6.36 0.65
N TYR A 82 -12.31 5.50 1.21
CA TYR A 82 -12.39 5.04 2.59
C TYR A 82 -11.52 5.85 3.56
N ALA A 83 -10.73 6.82 3.07
CA ALA A 83 -9.91 7.67 3.92
C ALA A 83 -10.73 8.68 4.76
N GLY A 84 -12.00 8.87 4.41
CA GLY A 84 -12.90 9.83 5.07
C GLY A 84 -12.87 11.20 4.39
N SER A 85 -13.97 11.95 4.53
CA SER A 85 -14.19 13.25 3.87
C SER A 85 -13.69 14.46 4.66
N ASP A 86 -13.33 14.28 5.93
CA ASP A 86 -13.22 15.37 6.91
C ASP A 86 -11.85 16.10 6.86
N GLY A 87 -11.14 16.03 5.73
CA GLY A 87 -9.84 16.69 5.52
C GLY A 87 -8.61 15.96 6.05
N ASP A 88 -8.78 15.00 6.97
CA ASP A 88 -7.68 14.23 7.61
C ASP A 88 -7.53 12.80 7.07
N GLY A 89 -8.03 12.55 5.86
CA GLY A 89 -7.94 11.24 5.22
C GLY A 89 -6.51 10.92 4.78
N ILE A 90 -6.06 9.69 5.06
CA ILE A 90 -4.76 9.17 4.65
C ILE A 90 -4.96 7.86 3.87
N VAL A 91 -4.25 7.74 2.76
CA VAL A 91 -4.08 6.46 2.07
C VAL A 91 -2.73 5.86 2.43
N PHE A 92 -2.76 4.67 3.01
CA PHE A 92 -1.59 3.91 3.43
C PHE A 92 -1.23 2.88 2.35
N GLY A 93 0.06 2.62 2.19
CA GLY A 93 0.56 1.46 1.45
C GLY A 93 0.45 0.21 2.31
N VAL A 94 -0.01 -0.89 1.71
CA VAL A 94 -0.12 -2.21 2.34
C VAL A 94 0.92 -3.10 1.68
N TYR A 95 1.83 -3.63 2.49
CA TYR A 95 2.93 -4.45 2.04
C TYR A 95 2.86 -5.83 2.67
N ALA A 96 3.29 -6.86 1.94
CA ALA A 96 3.33 -8.22 2.45
C ALA A 96 4.65 -8.91 2.13
N GLU A 97 5.05 -9.81 3.01
CA GLU A 97 6.16 -10.75 2.78
C GLU A 97 5.67 -11.93 1.94
N ASN A 98 6.40 -12.24 0.85
CA ASN A 98 6.19 -13.40 -0.02
C ASN A 98 4.72 -13.56 -0.45
N PHE A 99 4.07 -12.48 -0.92
CA PHE A 99 2.63 -12.50 -1.22
C PHE A 99 2.28 -13.53 -2.29
N GLY A 100 3.18 -13.79 -3.23
CA GLY A 100 3.04 -14.85 -4.24
C GLY A 100 2.84 -16.26 -3.67
N GLU A 101 3.22 -16.52 -2.41
CA GLU A 101 3.05 -17.82 -1.75
C GLU A 101 1.74 -17.92 -0.94
N TRP A 102 0.99 -16.82 -0.82
CA TRP A 102 -0.22 -16.79 -0.01
C TRP A 102 -1.36 -17.56 -0.66
N LYS A 103 -2.14 -18.25 0.18
CA LYS A 103 -3.25 -19.09 -0.27
C LYS A 103 -4.56 -18.29 -0.23
N LYS A 104 -5.14 -18.06 -1.41
CA LYS A 104 -6.50 -17.50 -1.52
C LYS A 104 -7.51 -18.39 -0.77
N GLY A 105 -8.42 -17.76 -0.03
CA GLY A 105 -9.39 -18.42 0.87
C GLY A 105 -8.86 -18.70 2.27
N LYS A 106 -7.53 -18.78 2.46
CA LYS A 106 -6.89 -18.97 3.76
C LYS A 106 -6.28 -17.66 4.27
N ASP A 107 -5.31 -17.11 3.54
CA ASP A 107 -4.53 -15.95 3.96
C ASP A 107 -5.19 -14.63 3.51
N TYR A 108 -5.90 -14.66 2.38
CA TYR A 108 -6.67 -13.53 1.87
C TYR A 108 -7.82 -14.00 0.98
N PHE A 109 -8.77 -13.12 0.66
CA PHE A 109 -9.72 -13.33 -0.43
C PHE A 109 -10.05 -12.02 -1.16
N SER A 110 -10.54 -12.15 -2.40
CA SER A 110 -11.06 -11.02 -3.17
C SER A 110 -12.56 -10.90 -2.89
N ALA A 111 -12.97 -9.84 -2.21
CA ALA A 111 -14.38 -9.58 -1.95
C ALA A 111 -15.11 -9.07 -3.19
N ASN A 112 -14.43 -8.26 -4.01
CA ASN A 112 -14.85 -7.88 -5.35
C ASN A 112 -13.60 -7.50 -6.19
N ARG A 113 -13.79 -6.97 -7.41
CA ARG A 113 -12.68 -6.60 -8.32
C ARG A 113 -11.69 -5.58 -7.75
N ASN A 114 -12.11 -4.79 -6.76
CA ASN A 114 -11.34 -3.68 -6.19
C ASN A 114 -11.03 -3.88 -4.71
N VAL A 115 -11.67 -4.83 -4.01
CA VAL A 115 -11.53 -4.98 -2.55
C VAL A 115 -11.01 -6.37 -2.25
N MET A 116 -9.90 -6.41 -1.52
CA MET A 116 -9.27 -7.60 -0.99
C MET A 116 -9.31 -7.54 0.54
N VAL A 117 -9.38 -8.71 1.16
CA VAL A 117 -9.43 -8.83 2.61
C VAL A 117 -8.36 -9.83 3.05
N ILE A 118 -7.44 -9.36 3.88
CA ILE A 118 -6.42 -10.18 4.54
C ILE A 118 -7.05 -10.83 5.78
N ARG A 119 -6.81 -12.13 5.97
CA ARG A 119 -7.26 -12.87 7.14
C ARG A 119 -6.25 -12.74 8.28
N GLU A 120 -6.76 -12.83 9.50
CA GLU A 120 -5.98 -12.68 10.74
C GLU A 120 -4.72 -13.54 10.79
N ASN A 121 -4.78 -14.78 10.29
CA ASN A 121 -3.63 -15.69 10.29
C ASN A 121 -2.44 -15.19 9.43
N ALA A 122 -2.65 -14.20 8.57
CA ALA A 122 -1.62 -13.60 7.73
C ALA A 122 -1.13 -12.23 8.24
N TYR A 123 -1.70 -11.69 9.32
CA TYR A 123 -1.40 -10.34 9.81
C TYR A 123 0.06 -10.12 10.19
N GLY A 124 0.72 -11.14 10.74
CA GLY A 124 2.14 -11.07 11.09
C GLY A 124 3.08 -10.88 9.90
N LYS A 125 2.57 -11.09 8.67
CA LYS A 125 3.32 -10.92 7.40
C LYS A 125 2.98 -9.62 6.69
N VAL A 126 2.25 -8.70 7.33
CA VAL A 126 1.79 -7.44 6.74
C VAL A 126 2.44 -6.24 7.42
N ALA A 127 2.82 -5.26 6.62
CA ALA A 127 3.20 -3.94 7.07
C ALA A 127 2.31 -2.89 6.42
N VAL A 128 1.82 -1.93 7.20
CA VAL A 128 1.06 -0.77 6.71
C VAL A 128 1.88 0.48 6.93
N ARG A 129 2.05 1.33 5.91
CA ARG A 129 2.89 2.54 6.00
C ARG A 129 2.19 3.75 5.39
N ARG A 130 2.30 4.89 6.07
CA ARG A 130 1.82 6.17 5.55
C ARG A 130 2.55 6.58 4.27
N GLU A 131 3.86 6.38 4.23
CA GLU A 131 4.66 6.62 3.03
C GLU A 131 4.56 5.43 2.09
N VAL A 132 4.07 5.69 0.88
CA VAL A 132 3.93 4.67 -0.17
C VAL A 132 5.18 4.66 -1.03
N ALA A 133 5.99 3.62 -0.90
CA ALA A 133 7.10 3.32 -1.78
C ALA A 133 6.58 2.50 -2.97
N PHE A 134 6.54 3.13 -4.14
CA PHE A 134 6.19 2.45 -5.38
C PHE A 134 7.40 1.70 -5.94
N PRO A 135 7.26 0.42 -6.35
CA PRO A 135 8.20 -0.17 -7.27
C PRO A 135 8.01 0.48 -8.63
N ILE A 136 8.82 1.48 -8.96
CA ILE A 136 8.78 2.13 -10.27
C ILE A 136 9.65 1.31 -11.23
N LEU A 137 9.00 0.59 -12.14
CA LEU A 137 9.65 0.01 -13.32
C LEU A 137 9.38 0.91 -14.52
N ILE A 138 10.41 1.61 -14.99
CA ILE A 138 10.38 2.33 -16.27
C ILE A 138 11.15 1.45 -17.26
N SER A 139 10.46 0.91 -18.25
CA SER A 139 11.11 0.26 -19.40
C SER A 139 11.09 1.22 -20.58
N ASP A 140 12.24 1.42 -21.22
CA ASP A 140 12.23 1.80 -22.63
C ASP A 140 12.01 0.51 -23.43
N LYS A 141 11.15 0.55 -24.44
CA LYS A 141 11.18 -0.45 -25.49
C LYS A 141 12.13 0.06 -26.56
N THR A 142 13.42 -0.25 -26.47
CA THR A 142 14.24 -0.44 -27.65
C THR A 142 14.37 -1.93 -27.89
N THR A 143 13.49 -2.43 -28.77
CA THR A 143 13.68 -3.73 -29.41
C THR A 143 15.02 -3.67 -30.16
N VAL A 144 16.08 -4.25 -29.59
CA VAL A 144 17.30 -4.55 -30.34
C VAL A 144 17.17 -5.98 -30.83
N THR A 145 16.75 -6.13 -32.07
CA THR A 145 16.94 -7.37 -32.84
C THR A 145 18.40 -7.46 -33.26
N TYR A 146 19.08 -8.55 -32.90
CA TYR A 146 20.29 -9.03 -33.58
C TYR A 146 19.89 -10.04 -34.65
#